data_AF-A0A7K8XAB7-F1
#
_entry.id   AF-A0A7K8XAB7-F1
#
_cell.length_a   1.000
_cell.length_b   1.000
_cell.length_c   1.000
_cell.angle_alpha   90.00
_cell.angle_beta   90.00
_cell.angle_gamma   90.00
#
_symmetry.space_group_name_H-M   'P 1'
#
loop_
_entity.id
_entity.type
_entity.pdbx_description
1 polymer ?
#
loop_
_entity_poly.entity_id
_entity_poly.type
_entity_poly.pdbx_seq_one_letter_code
_entity_poly.pdbx_strand_id
1 'polypeptide(L)'
;MREAEIRRLSAANVLCVFSIILTAVVPAFIWEGFTVFGAHLSWLCICSVCVSIVSITLNLVLKPNQSAKRSSFTHKISRFLKCCIYFFMSCILFHAIIVLYGAPLIESVAETFLFAVLLSSFSTLQCLCTLGPNIQAWIRVFSKNG
;
A
#
# COMPACT_ATOMS: atom_id res chain seq x y z
N MET A 1 -21.00 -13.68 5.41
CA MET A 1 -19.71 -13.45 4.72
C MET A 1 -18.96 -14.77 4.65
N ARG A 2 -18.28 -15.07 3.54
CA ARG A 2 -17.56 -16.33 3.37
C ARG A 2 -16.33 -16.35 4.28
N GLU A 3 -15.99 -17.47 4.91
CA GLU A 3 -14.81 -17.56 5.81
C GLU A 3 -13.51 -17.07 5.15
N ALA A 4 -13.37 -17.29 3.84
CA ALA A 4 -12.25 -16.78 3.05
C ALA A 4 -12.19 -15.25 2.94
N GLU A 5 -13.32 -14.54 2.95
CA GLU A 5 -13.38 -13.08 2.97
C GLU A 5 -13.05 -12.53 4.35
N ILE A 6 -13.58 -13.16 5.41
CA ILE A 6 -13.28 -12.79 6.81
C ILE A 6 -11.77 -12.93 7.08
N ARG A 7 -11.16 -14.03 6.64
CA ARG A 7 -9.71 -14.26 6.78
C ARG A 7 -8.88 -13.23 6.01
N ARG A 8 -9.31 -12.82 4.81
CA ARG A 8 -8.63 -11.78 4.02
C ARG A 8 -8.74 -10.40 4.68
N LEU A 9 -9.91 -10.06 5.19
CA LEU A 9 -10.13 -8.80 5.90
C LEU A 9 -9.32 -8.74 7.20
N SER A 10 -9.36 -9.83 7.98
CA SER A 10 -8.54 -9.97 9.18
C SER A 10 -7.05 -9.83 8.86
N ALA A 11 -6.58 -10.47 7.79
CA ALA A 11 -5.18 -10.39 7.42
C ALA A 11 -4.78 -9.00 6.93
N ALA A 12 -5.67 -8.26 6.26
CA ALA A 12 -5.46 -6.86 5.87
C ALA A 12 -5.37 -5.92 7.09
N ASN A 13 -6.20 -6.16 8.11
CA ASN A 13 -6.13 -5.39 9.35
C ASN A 13 -4.86 -5.69 10.16
N VAL A 14 -4.49 -6.97 10.28
CA VAL A 14 -3.24 -7.39 10.92
C VAL A 14 -2.03 -6.82 10.15
N LEU A 15 -2.09 -6.82 8.82
CA LEU A 15 -1.12 -6.19 7.93
C LEU A 15 -0.95 -4.70 8.24
N CYS A 16 -2.06 -3.98 8.37
CA CYS A 16 -2.05 -2.56 8.68
C CYS A 16 -1.40 -2.29 10.04
N VAL A 17 -1.85 -3.00 11.09
CA VAL A 17 -1.30 -2.85 12.45
C VAL A 17 0.20 -3.17 12.48
N PHE A 18 0.61 -4.28 11.85
CA PHE A 18 2.02 -4.65 11.80
C PHE A 18 2.85 -3.62 11.01
N SER A 19 2.32 -3.11 9.90
CA SER A 19 2.99 -2.08 9.11
C SER A 19 3.14 -0.76 9.87
N ILE A 20 2.15 -0.39 10.70
CA ILE A 20 2.24 0.80 11.58
C ILE A 20 3.31 0.59 12.65
N ILE A 21 3.33 -0.56 13.32
CA ILE A 21 4.33 -0.87 14.35
C ILE A 21 5.74 -0.89 13.73
N LEU A 22 5.91 -1.55 12.59
CA LEU A 22 7.20 -1.65 11.90
C LEU A 22 7.69 -0.26 11.46
N THR A 23 6.81 0.55 10.89
CA THR A 23 7.05 1.97 10.56
C THR A 23 7.50 2.75 11.79
N ALA A 24 6.82 2.59 12.93
CA ALA A 24 7.12 3.32 14.16
C ALA A 24 8.45 2.91 14.82
N VAL A 25 8.82 1.64 14.70
CA VAL A 25 9.92 1.04 15.46
C VAL A 25 11.22 0.98 14.66
N VAL A 26 11.16 0.56 13.39
CA VAL A 26 12.36 0.28 12.58
C VAL A 26 13.35 1.45 12.52
N PRO A 27 12.93 2.70 12.28
CA PRO A 27 13.91 3.76 12.08
C PRO A 27 14.60 4.19 13.38
N ALA A 28 13.96 3.97 14.53
CA ALA A 28 14.58 4.18 15.85
C ALA A 28 15.68 3.14 16.15
N PHE A 29 15.61 1.94 15.54
CA PHE A 29 16.61 0.89 15.69
C PHE A 29 17.76 0.99 14.68
N ILE A 30 17.51 1.51 13.47
CA ILE A 30 18.51 1.57 12.41
C ILE A 30 19.39 2.83 12.52
N TRP A 31 18.85 3.94 13.07
CA TRP A 31 19.54 5.23 13.09
C TRP A 31 19.82 5.71 14.53
N GLU A 32 21.08 5.69 14.93
CA GLU A 32 21.51 6.35 16.16
C GLU A 32 21.33 7.87 16.02
N GLY A 33 20.61 8.49 16.96
CA GLY A 33 20.30 9.93 16.92
C GLY A 33 19.14 10.34 16.01
N PHE A 34 18.24 9.41 15.67
CA PHE A 34 17.05 9.70 14.87
C PHE A 34 16.21 10.84 15.48
N THR A 35 16.08 11.94 14.76
CA THR A 35 15.10 12.99 15.07
C THR A 35 14.03 12.96 13.99
N VAL A 36 12.76 12.86 14.41
CA VAL A 36 11.63 12.88 13.49
C VAL A 36 11.73 14.13 12.60
N PHE A 37 12.12 15.28 13.18
CA PHE A 37 12.21 16.56 12.48
C PHE A 37 13.33 16.69 11.44
N GLY A 38 14.46 15.99 11.63
CA GLY A 38 15.63 16.09 10.75
C GLY A 38 15.73 15.00 9.69
N ALA A 39 15.04 13.87 9.88
CA ALA A 39 15.15 12.68 9.02
C ALA A 39 13.81 12.25 8.39
N HIS A 40 12.86 13.19 8.25
CA HIS A 40 11.52 12.95 7.72
C HIS A 40 11.50 12.18 6.39
N LEU A 41 12.37 12.53 5.44
CA LEU A 41 12.41 11.90 4.13
C LEU A 41 12.84 10.43 4.19
N SER A 42 13.91 10.15 4.94
CA SER A 42 14.43 8.79 5.17
C SER A 42 13.42 7.94 5.94
N TRP A 43 12.76 8.53 6.94
CA TRP A 43 11.66 7.91 7.67
C TRP A 43 10.54 7.46 6.72
N LEU A 44 9.98 8.38 5.94
CA LEU A 44 8.90 8.07 4.99
C LEU A 44 9.29 6.97 4.00
N CYS A 45 10.55 6.98 3.54
CA CYS A 45 11.08 5.97 2.62
C CYS A 45 11.15 4.57 3.27
N ILE A 46 11.73 4.47 4.48
CA ILE A 46 11.81 3.21 5.23
C ILE A 46 10.41 2.66 5.49
N CYS A 47 9.48 3.52 5.89
CA CYS A 47 8.10 3.13 6.17
C CYS A 47 7.39 2.58 4.92
N SER A 48 7.52 3.27 3.79
CA SER A 48 6.98 2.82 2.49
C SER A 48 7.53 1.46 2.07
N VAL A 49 8.86 1.26 2.17
CA VAL A 49 9.53 0.00 1.82
C VAL A 49 9.04 -1.13 2.74
N CYS A 50 8.97 -0.88 4.05
CA CYS A 50 8.48 -1.83 5.04
C CYS A 50 7.04 -2.29 4.75
N VAL A 51 6.12 -1.33 4.53
CA VAL A 51 4.71 -1.61 4.21
C VAL A 51 4.61 -2.40 2.90
N SER A 52 5.41 -2.04 1.89
CA SER A 52 5.41 -2.70 0.58
C SER A 52 5.85 -4.16 0.68
N ILE A 53 6.96 -4.44 1.39
CA ILE A 53 7.48 -5.80 1.59
C ILE A 53 6.48 -6.66 2.35
N VAL A 54 5.92 -6.14 3.43
CA VAL A 54 4.94 -6.83 4.28
C VAL A 54 3.67 -7.14 3.46
N SER A 55 3.17 -6.17 2.69
CA SER A 55 1.99 -6.33 1.83
C SER A 55 2.19 -7.35 0.71
N ILE A 56 3.37 -7.38 0.08
CA ILE A 56 3.72 -8.36 -0.95
C ILE A 56 3.85 -9.75 -0.33
N THR A 57 4.58 -9.88 0.79
CA THR A 57 4.81 -11.16 1.47
C THR A 57 3.49 -11.80 1.90
N LEU A 58 2.59 -11.04 2.53
CA LEU A 58 1.29 -11.57 2.93
C LEU A 58 0.38 -11.88 1.74
N ASN A 59 0.45 -11.12 0.64
CA ASN A 59 -0.25 -11.52 -0.59
C ASN A 59 0.24 -12.86 -1.14
N LEU A 60 1.53 -13.16 -1.02
CA LEU A 60 2.09 -14.45 -1.42
C LEU A 60 1.66 -15.56 -0.45
N VAL A 61 1.71 -15.30 0.86
CA VAL A 61 1.44 -16.29 1.93
C VAL A 61 -0.05 -16.59 2.10
N LEU A 62 -0.94 -15.60 1.99
CA LEU A 62 -2.40 -15.77 2.14
C LEU A 62 -3.08 -16.30 0.88
N LYS A 63 -2.39 -16.22 -0.26
CA LYS A 63 -2.89 -16.62 -1.57
C LYS A 63 -2.14 -17.83 -2.18
N PRO A 64 -1.88 -18.92 -1.42
CA PRO A 64 -1.25 -20.11 -1.97
C PRO A 64 -2.20 -20.92 -2.87
N ASN A 65 -3.52 -20.63 -2.82
CA ASN A 65 -4.56 -21.40 -3.50
C ASN A 65 -5.24 -20.63 -4.65
N GLN A 66 -4.48 -20.27 -5.69
CA GLN A 66 -5.07 -20.36 -7.02
C GLN A 66 -4.69 -21.73 -7.56
N SER A 67 -5.69 -22.59 -7.80
CA SER A 67 -5.48 -23.94 -8.33
C SER A 67 -4.39 -23.92 -9.39
N ALA A 68 -3.45 -24.86 -9.33
CA ALA A 68 -2.36 -25.06 -10.30
C ALA A 68 -2.85 -25.28 -11.77
N LYS A 69 -4.14 -25.10 -12.06
CA LYS A 69 -4.72 -25.05 -13.39
C LYS A 69 -4.48 -23.66 -14.03
N ARG A 70 -3.30 -23.53 -14.63
CA ARG A 70 -3.06 -22.76 -15.86
C ARG A 70 -3.24 -21.22 -15.83
N SER A 71 -2.91 -20.53 -14.73
CA SER A 71 -2.66 -19.08 -14.87
C SER A 71 -1.30 -18.90 -15.55
N SER A 72 -1.29 -18.63 -16.85
CA SER A 72 -0.08 -18.21 -17.56
C SER A 72 0.68 -17.16 -16.74
N PHE A 73 2.00 -17.27 -16.68
CA PHE A 73 2.89 -16.28 -16.07
C PHE A 73 2.55 -14.85 -16.54
N THR A 74 2.13 -14.71 -17.81
CA THR A 74 1.62 -13.47 -18.42
C THR A 74 0.43 -12.87 -17.66
N HIS A 75 -0.52 -13.69 -17.18
CA HIS A 75 -1.67 -13.21 -16.41
C HIS A 75 -1.25 -12.70 -15.02
N LYS A 76 -0.26 -13.35 -14.38
CA LYS A 76 0.30 -12.88 -13.10
C LYS A 76 1.02 -11.54 -13.28
N ILE A 77 1.85 -11.42 -14.33
CA ILE A 77 2.54 -10.17 -14.68
C ILE A 77 1.54 -9.06 -14.99
N SER A 78 0.55 -9.31 -15.86
CA SER A 78 -0.45 -8.31 -16.21
C SER A 78 -1.22 -7.82 -14.99
N ARG A 79 -1.55 -8.72 -14.06
CA ARG A 79 -2.18 -8.36 -12.78
C ARG A 79 -1.25 -7.50 -11.91
N PHE A 80 0.02 -7.87 -11.81
CA PHE A 80 1.02 -7.11 -11.05
C PHE A 80 1.20 -5.70 -11.64
N LEU A 81 1.39 -5.58 -12.95
CA LEU A 81 1.51 -4.30 -13.66
C LEU A 81 0.28 -3.41 -13.43
N LYS A 82 -0.93 -3.97 -13.49
CA LYS A 82 -2.16 -3.22 -13.17
C LYS A 82 -2.15 -2.72 -11.73
N CYS A 83 -1.71 -3.54 -10.76
CA CYS A 83 -1.55 -3.08 -9.39
C CYS A 83 -0.52 -1.95 -9.27
N CYS A 84 0.62 -2.06 -9.94
CA CYS A 84 1.64 -1.00 -9.94
C CYS A 84 1.12 0.30 -10.55
N ILE A 85 0.38 0.23 -11.66
CA ILE A 85 -0.25 1.40 -12.27
C ILE A 85 -1.25 2.05 -11.30
N TYR A 86 -2.13 1.26 -10.66
CA TYR A 86 -3.09 1.82 -9.69
C TYR A 86 -2.42 2.41 -8.46
N PHE A 87 -1.35 1.79 -7.96
CA PHE A 87 -0.56 2.33 -6.86
C PHE A 87 0.11 3.65 -7.27
N PHE A 88 0.75 3.70 -8.44
CA PHE A 88 1.36 4.92 -8.94
C PHE A 88 0.33 6.04 -9.14
N MET A 89 -0.82 5.74 -9.74
CA MET A 89 -1.91 6.71 -9.89
C MET A 89 -2.40 7.22 -8.53
N SER A 90 -2.49 6.38 -7.50
CA SER A 90 -2.84 6.84 -6.15
C SER A 90 -1.78 7.77 -5.55
N CYS A 91 -0.49 7.51 -5.78
CA CYS A 91 0.57 8.40 -5.31
C CYS A 91 0.45 9.78 -5.97
N ILE A 92 0.18 9.83 -7.29
CA ILE A 92 -0.02 11.10 -8.00
C ILE A 92 -1.26 11.83 -7.48
N LEU A 93 -2.37 11.12 -7.25
CA LEU A 93 -3.59 11.72 -6.71
C LEU A 93 -3.38 12.28 -5.30
N PHE A 94 -2.77 11.53 -4.39
CA PHE A 94 -2.47 12.02 -3.05
C PHE A 94 -1.49 13.19 -3.07
N HIS A 95 -0.45 13.12 -3.91
CA HIS A 95 0.50 14.22 -4.07
C HIS A 95 -0.21 15.49 -4.56
N ALA A 96 -1.07 15.38 -5.58
CA ALA A 96 -1.88 16.50 -6.06
C ALA A 96 -2.81 17.05 -4.96
N ILE A 97 -3.45 16.19 -4.16
CA ILE A 97 -4.26 16.62 -3.01
C ILE A 97 -3.40 17.40 -2.01
N ILE A 98 -2.27 16.85 -1.56
CA ILE A 98 -1.37 17.50 -0.60
C ILE A 98 -0.96 18.90 -1.09
N VAL A 99 -0.61 19.00 -2.36
CA VAL A 99 -0.26 20.26 -3.02
C VAL A 99 -1.44 21.24 -3.04
N LEU A 100 -2.63 20.79 -3.44
CA LEU A 100 -3.83 21.64 -3.48
C LEU A 100 -4.25 22.13 -2.09
N TYR A 101 -3.94 21.38 -1.04
CA TYR A 101 -4.15 21.77 0.35
C TYR A 101 -3.08 22.74 0.89
N GLY A 102 -2.14 23.18 0.05
CA GLY A 102 -1.23 24.29 0.35
C GLY A 102 0.23 23.89 0.57
N ALA A 103 0.61 22.65 0.28
CA ALA A 103 2.01 22.25 0.38
C ALA A 103 2.88 22.87 -0.75
N PRO A 104 4.07 23.39 -0.45
CA PRO A 104 4.89 24.11 -1.43
C PRO A 104 5.48 23.17 -2.49
N LEU A 105 5.04 23.36 -3.74
CA LEU A 105 5.41 22.56 -4.93
C LEU A 105 6.87 22.66 -5.37
N ILE A 106 7.64 23.64 -4.93
CA ILE A 106 8.99 23.90 -5.48
C ILE A 106 10.06 23.50 -4.47
N GLU A 107 9.80 23.74 -3.18
CA GLU A 107 10.74 23.46 -2.10
C GLU A 107 10.59 22.04 -1.54
N SER A 108 9.38 21.44 -1.63
CA SER A 108 9.06 20.19 -0.91
C SER A 108 8.50 19.06 -1.78
N VAL A 109 8.79 19.04 -3.09
CA VAL A 109 8.29 18.00 -4.03
C VAL A 109 8.60 16.59 -3.52
N ALA A 110 9.85 16.35 -3.13
CA ALA A 110 10.30 15.04 -2.69
C ALA A 110 9.57 14.60 -1.41
N GLU A 111 9.40 15.50 -0.46
CA GLU A 111 8.73 15.24 0.82
C GLU A 111 7.24 14.96 0.64
N THR A 112 6.55 15.82 -0.10
CA THR A 112 5.12 15.68 -0.39
C THR A 112 4.85 14.44 -1.25
N PHE A 113 5.76 14.08 -2.16
CA PHE A 113 5.66 12.84 -2.93
C PHE A 113 5.91 11.59 -2.06
N LEU A 114 6.92 11.60 -1.19
CA LEU A 114 7.16 10.50 -0.26
C LEU A 114 6.03 10.32 0.75
N PHE A 115 5.42 11.41 1.20
CA PHE A 115 4.23 11.36 2.03
C PHE A 115 3.04 10.77 1.27
N ALA A 116 2.85 11.15 0.00
CA ALA A 116 1.83 10.54 -0.86
C ALA A 116 2.07 9.04 -1.09
N VAL A 117 3.32 8.63 -1.29
CA VAL A 117 3.71 7.21 -1.39
C VAL A 117 3.37 6.46 -0.10
N LEU A 118 3.60 7.07 1.07
CA LEU A 118 3.23 6.47 2.36
C LEU A 118 1.71 6.30 2.49
N LEU A 119 0.93 7.34 2.20
CA LEU A 119 -0.53 7.31 2.20
C LEU A 119 -1.08 6.24 1.24
N SER A 120 -0.55 6.15 0.03
CA SER A 120 -0.89 5.09 -0.94
C SER A 120 -0.57 3.70 -0.43
N SER A 121 0.52 3.55 0.35
CA SER A 121 0.93 2.26 0.92
C SER A 121 -0.03 1.78 2.01
N PHE A 122 -0.54 2.69 2.83
CA PHE A 122 -1.53 2.34 3.86
C PHE A 122 -2.97 2.23 3.32
N SER A 123 -3.30 2.88 2.22
CA SER A 123 -4.66 2.86 1.66
C SER A 123 -4.77 1.97 0.41
N THR A 124 -4.25 2.44 -0.72
CA THR A 124 -4.41 1.81 -2.03
C THR A 124 -3.72 0.45 -2.12
N LEU A 125 -2.52 0.31 -1.55
CA LEU A 125 -1.81 -0.97 -1.59
C LEU A 125 -2.57 -2.04 -0.78
N GLN A 126 -3.08 -1.72 0.42
CA GLN A 126 -3.91 -2.64 1.20
C GLN A 126 -5.19 -3.05 0.45
N CYS A 127 -5.83 -2.10 -0.23
CA CYS A 127 -6.98 -2.36 -1.10
C CYS A 127 -6.62 -3.29 -2.27
N LEU A 128 -5.49 -3.04 -2.95
CA LEU A 128 -5.00 -3.88 -4.05
C LEU A 128 -4.63 -5.30 -3.59
N CYS A 129 -4.09 -5.45 -2.38
CA CYS A 129 -3.83 -6.75 -1.77
C CYS A 129 -5.15 -7.49 -1.48
N THR A 130 -6.12 -6.78 -0.90
CA THR A 130 -7.37 -7.37 -0.40
C THR A 130 -8.38 -7.63 -1.50
N LEU A 131 -8.58 -6.72 -2.45
CA LEU A 131 -9.59 -6.82 -3.50
C LEU A 131 -8.98 -7.15 -4.88
N GLY A 132 -7.68 -6.88 -5.08
CA GLY A 132 -7.03 -6.99 -6.38
C GLY A 132 -7.32 -5.78 -7.28
N PRO A 133 -6.78 -5.76 -8.51
CA PRO A 133 -6.96 -4.66 -9.46
C PRO A 133 -8.32 -4.69 -10.18
N ASN A 134 -9.38 -5.22 -9.54
CA ASN A 134 -10.72 -5.30 -10.12
C ASN A 134 -11.59 -4.13 -9.63
N ILE A 135 -11.66 -3.08 -10.43
CA ILE A 135 -12.47 -1.89 -10.13
C ILE A 135 -13.94 -2.22 -9.88
N GLN A 136 -14.54 -3.20 -10.57
CA GLN A 136 -15.92 -3.58 -10.32
C GLN A 136 -16.12 -4.15 -8.91
N ALA A 137 -15.13 -4.89 -8.40
CA ALA A 137 -15.17 -5.36 -7.02
C ALA A 137 -15.06 -4.20 -6.01
N TRP A 138 -14.37 -3.12 -6.38
CA TRP A 138 -14.26 -1.94 -5.52
C TRP A 138 -15.57 -1.15 -5.52
N ILE A 139 -16.13 -0.88 -6.70
CA ILE A 139 -17.42 -0.19 -6.85
C ILE A 139 -18.52 -0.97 -6.13
N ARG A 140 -18.52 -2.30 -6.19
CA ARG A 140 -19.47 -3.15 -5.45
C ARG A 140 -19.45 -2.92 -3.94
N VAL A 141 -18.29 -2.62 -3.35
CA VAL A 141 -18.20 -2.32 -1.91
C VAL A 141 -18.88 -0.99 -1.57
N PHE A 142 -18.88 -0.03 -2.50
CA PHE A 142 -19.48 1.30 -2.31
C PHE A 142 -20.91 1.43 -2.87
N SER A 143 -21.32 0.54 -3.78
CA SER A 143 -22.67 0.49 -4.33
C SER A 143 -23.59 -0.28 -3.39
N LYS A 144 -24.67 0.36 -2.94
CA LYS A 144 -25.70 -0.24 -2.06
C LYS A 144 -26.35 -1.51 -2.66
N ASN A 145 -26.25 -1.71 -3.99
CA ASN A 145 -27.00 -2.76 -4.71
C ASN A 145 -26.17 -3.77 -5.53
N GLY A 146 -24.83 -3.74 -5.48
CA GLY A 146 -24.00 -4.83 -6.02
C GLY A 146 -23.63 -4.80 -7.50
#